data_AF-A0A2M8MC33-F1
#
_entry.id   AF-A0A2M8MC33-F1
#
_cell.length_a   1.000
_cell.length_b   1.000
_cell.length_c   1.000
_cell.angle_alpha   90.00
_cell.angle_beta   90.00
_cell.angle_gamma   90.00
#
_symmetry.space_group_name_H-M   'P 1'
#
loop_
_entity.id
_entity.type
_entity.pdbx_description
1 polymer ?
#
loop_
_entity_poly.entity_id
_entity_poly.type
_entity_poly.pdbx_seq_one_letter_code
_entity_poly.pdbx_strand_id
1 'polypeptide(L)'
;MTIARSGVQVGTMSTVQNEESASLVEIELPDCTASDAAAVFAVLRSAFPRSPQLGDGREQDGGGGGEKRKFWVGTVDVSTHGEVDCALELKESTEADISGSPDSVRQVQETLSGYYDVTAEPRVSGDQEVEVRLRLTQR
;
A
#
# COMPACT_ATOMS: atom_id res chain seq x y z
N MET A 1 -49.35 -8.70 33.85
CA MET A 1 -49.08 -8.28 32.47
C MET A 1 -48.74 -6.80 32.50
N THR A 2 -47.58 -6.24 32.18
CA THR A 2 -46.20 -6.69 31.94
C THR A 2 -45.35 -5.42 32.17
N ILE A 3 -44.21 -5.59 32.84
CA ILE A 3 -43.17 -4.60 33.13
C ILE A 3 -42.77 -3.71 31.92
N ALA A 4 -42.82 -2.39 32.08
CA ALA A 4 -42.13 -1.46 31.19
C ALA A 4 -40.67 -1.33 31.65
N ARG A 5 -39.78 -2.07 31.00
CA ARG A 5 -38.34 -1.83 31.00
C ARG A 5 -37.94 -1.59 29.55
N SER A 6 -37.45 -0.40 29.24
CA SER A 6 -36.48 -0.22 28.16
C SER A 6 -35.61 0.97 28.49
N GLY A 7 -34.44 0.67 29.03
CA GLY A 7 -33.30 1.56 28.90
C GLY A 7 -32.89 1.57 27.43
N VAL A 8 -32.78 2.76 26.84
CA VAL A 8 -32.03 2.90 25.60
C VAL A 8 -30.58 3.09 26.01
N GLN A 9 -29.83 2.02 25.77
CA GLN A 9 -28.39 1.93 25.92
C GLN A 9 -27.73 2.89 24.92
N VAL A 10 -26.82 3.70 25.45
CA VAL A 10 -25.82 4.46 24.69
C VAL A 10 -25.08 3.53 23.73
N GLY A 11 -25.11 3.85 22.45
CA GLY A 11 -24.39 3.14 21.39
C GLY A 11 -23.37 4.07 20.74
N THR A 12 -22.32 4.43 21.45
CA THR A 12 -21.10 4.96 20.84
C THR A 12 -20.35 3.80 20.17
N MET A 13 -20.71 3.48 18.93
CA MET A 13 -19.96 2.54 18.09
C MET A 13 -19.84 3.12 16.68
N SER A 14 -18.97 4.11 16.49
CA SER A 14 -18.50 4.49 15.15
C SER A 14 -17.05 5.01 15.13
N THR A 15 -16.34 5.04 16.26
CA THR A 15 -14.97 5.59 16.29
C THR A 15 -13.90 4.56 15.97
N VAL A 16 -14.14 3.26 16.17
CA VAL A 16 -13.07 2.25 15.97
C VAL A 16 -12.80 1.89 14.50
N GLN A 17 -13.73 2.15 13.57
CA GLN A 17 -13.55 1.79 12.15
C GLN A 17 -12.89 2.90 11.31
N ASN A 18 -12.77 4.13 11.82
CA ASN A 18 -12.18 5.25 11.08
C ASN A 18 -10.68 5.44 11.38
N GLU A 19 -10.17 4.83 12.45
CA GLU A 19 -8.76 4.90 12.82
C GLU A 19 -7.95 3.78 12.15
N GLU A 20 -8.55 2.61 11.93
CA GLU A 20 -7.90 1.48 11.25
C GLU A 20 -7.62 1.80 9.77
N SER A 21 -8.55 2.42 9.03
CA SER A 21 -8.35 2.77 7.62
C SER A 21 -7.37 3.94 7.40
N ALA A 22 -7.19 4.82 8.40
CA ALA A 22 -6.28 5.96 8.26
C ALA A 22 -4.82 5.52 8.10
N SER A 23 -4.46 4.35 8.63
CA SER A 23 -3.11 3.78 8.56
C SER A 23 -2.91 2.85 7.35
N LEU A 24 -3.94 2.61 6.55
CA LEU A 24 -3.83 1.75 5.38
C LEU A 24 -3.43 2.54 4.14
N VAL A 25 -2.53 1.95 3.35
CA VAL A 25 -2.10 2.46 2.05
C VAL A 25 -2.28 1.36 1.03
N GLU A 26 -3.11 1.61 0.01
CA GLU A 26 -3.21 0.73 -1.15
C GLU A 26 -2.03 1.01 -2.10
N ILE A 27 -1.53 -0.06 -2.70
CA ILE A 27 -0.38 -0.03 -3.62
C ILE A 27 -0.74 -0.83 -4.84
N GLU A 28 -0.53 -0.22 -6.01
CA GLU A 28 -0.73 -0.83 -7.31
C GLU A 28 0.56 -0.71 -8.11
N LEU A 29 1.09 -1.84 -8.60
CA LEU A 29 2.25 -1.88 -9.50
C LEU A 29 1.77 -2.26 -10.90
N PRO A 30 1.44 -1.28 -11.76
CA PRO A 30 1.04 -1.54 -13.13
C PRO A 30 2.21 -2.01 -13.98
N ASP A 31 1.95 -2.93 -14.90
CA ASP A 31 2.93 -3.42 -15.89
C ASP A 31 4.28 -3.83 -15.29
N CYS A 32 4.27 -4.46 -14.11
CA CYS A 32 5.48 -4.79 -13.36
C CYS A 32 5.84 -6.27 -13.49
N THR A 33 7.13 -6.57 -13.57
CA THR A 33 7.61 -7.95 -13.56
C THR A 33 7.40 -8.60 -12.19
N ALA A 34 7.36 -9.94 -12.16
CA ALA A 34 7.26 -10.65 -10.89
C ALA A 34 8.49 -10.44 -9.99
N SER A 35 9.68 -10.23 -10.58
CA SER A 35 10.90 -10.00 -9.81
C SER A 35 10.89 -8.64 -9.13
N ASP A 36 10.53 -7.59 -9.86
CA ASP A 36 10.53 -6.22 -9.35
C ASP A 36 9.39 -5.99 -8.37
N ALA A 37 8.20 -6.56 -8.64
CA ALA A 37 7.10 -6.54 -7.68
C ALA A 37 7.50 -7.22 -6.36
N ALA A 38 8.17 -8.38 -6.42
CA ALA A 38 8.66 -9.05 -5.23
C ALA A 38 9.68 -8.20 -4.47
N ALA A 39 10.53 -7.43 -5.16
CA ALA A 39 11.48 -6.52 -4.54
C ALA A 39 10.82 -5.38 -3.77
N VAL A 40 9.84 -4.72 -4.39
CA VAL A 40 9.07 -3.65 -3.74
C VAL A 40 8.31 -4.20 -2.53
N PHE A 41 7.58 -5.30 -2.70
CA PHE A 41 6.80 -5.88 -1.59
C PHE A 41 7.67 -6.50 -0.49
N ALA A 42 8.89 -6.95 -0.75
CA ALA A 42 9.80 -7.43 0.28
C ALA A 42 10.25 -6.31 1.23
N VAL A 43 10.56 -5.13 0.68
CA VAL A 43 10.87 -3.93 1.47
C VAL A 43 9.67 -3.55 2.32
N LEU A 44 8.49 -3.44 1.71
CA LEU A 44 7.27 -3.05 2.42
C LEU A 44 6.84 -4.05 3.48
N ARG A 45 6.98 -5.36 3.22
CA ARG A 45 6.67 -6.41 4.21
C ARG A 45 7.61 -6.37 5.40
N SER A 46 8.88 -6.04 5.19
CA SER A 46 9.86 -5.94 6.28
C SER A 46 9.66 -4.66 7.09
N ALA A 47 9.38 -3.54 6.41
CA ALA A 47 9.12 -2.26 7.03
C ALA A 47 7.77 -2.23 7.79
N PHE A 48 6.75 -2.92 7.27
CA PHE A 48 5.38 -2.91 7.80
C PHE A 48 4.85 -4.34 8.00
N PRO A 49 5.32 -5.04 9.06
CA PRO A 49 5.14 -6.50 9.19
C PRO A 49 3.69 -6.94 9.45
N ARG A 50 2.79 -6.04 9.86
CA ARG A 50 1.36 -6.35 10.03
C ARG A 50 0.49 -5.99 8.83
N SER A 51 1.10 -5.65 7.70
CA SER A 51 0.38 -5.34 6.46
C SER A 51 -0.55 -6.51 6.08
N PRO A 52 -1.86 -6.25 5.88
CA PRO A 52 -2.85 -7.31 5.69
C PRO A 52 -2.68 -8.07 4.38
N GLN A 53 -2.14 -7.43 3.34
CA GLN A 53 -2.05 -8.02 2.01
C GLN A 53 -0.87 -7.43 1.23
N LEU A 54 0.05 -8.23 0.70
CA LEU A 54 1.14 -7.72 -0.15
C LEU A 54 1.51 -8.73 -1.23
N GLY A 55 1.43 -8.31 -2.49
CA GLY A 55 1.96 -9.08 -3.62
C GLY A 55 0.94 -10.01 -4.29
N ASP A 56 -0.35 -9.69 -4.23
CA ASP A 56 -1.35 -10.41 -5.02
C ASP A 56 -1.32 -9.88 -6.46
N GLY A 57 -0.80 -10.71 -7.37
CA GLY A 57 -0.72 -10.37 -8.79
C GLY A 57 -1.93 -10.86 -9.57
N ARG A 58 -2.57 -9.97 -10.32
CA ARG A 58 -3.47 -10.34 -11.43
C ARG A 58 -2.69 -10.26 -12.74
N GLU A 59 -2.75 -11.34 -13.53
CA GLU A 59 -2.20 -11.31 -14.89
C GLU A 59 -3.02 -10.30 -15.71
N GLN A 60 -2.34 -9.29 -16.27
CA GLN A 60 -2.86 -8.54 -17.40
C GLN A 60 -2.21 -9.16 -18.64
N ASP A 61 -3.02 -9.51 -19.63
CA ASP A 61 -2.53 -10.03 -20.92
C ASP A 61 -1.74 -8.93 -21.65
N GLY A 62 -0.44 -8.86 -21.37
CA GLY A 62 0.54 -8.16 -22.20
C GLY A 62 0.74 -8.96 -23.48
N GLY A 63 0.05 -8.59 -24.56
CA GLY A 63 0.14 -9.25 -25.85
C GLY A 63 1.56 -9.17 -26.44
N GLY A 64 2.40 -10.16 -26.19
CA GLY A 64 3.73 -10.30 -26.81
C GLY A 64 4.64 -11.20 -25.98
N GLY A 65 5.44 -12.06 -26.64
CA GLY A 65 6.28 -13.09 -26.03
C GLY A 65 7.48 -12.62 -25.19
N GLY A 66 7.30 -11.58 -24.37
CA GLY A 66 8.25 -11.11 -23.36
C GLY A 66 7.97 -11.68 -21.96
N GLU A 67 8.72 -11.21 -20.96
CA GLU A 67 8.49 -11.55 -19.55
C GLU A 67 7.07 -11.12 -19.14
N LYS A 68 6.32 -12.02 -18.49
CA LYS A 68 4.92 -11.78 -18.13
C LYS A 68 4.84 -10.63 -17.11
N ARG A 69 4.41 -9.46 -17.59
CA ARG A 69 4.08 -8.31 -16.76
C ARG A 69 2.68 -8.49 -16.18
N LYS A 70 2.52 -8.08 -14.92
CA LYS A 70 1.27 -8.24 -14.18
C LYS A 70 0.93 -6.96 -13.48
N PHE A 71 -0.34 -6.84 -13.15
CA PHE A 71 -0.82 -5.83 -12.23
C PHE A 71 -0.75 -6.40 -10.82
N TRP A 72 0.07 -5.83 -9.96
CA TRP A 72 0.20 -6.31 -8.59
C TRP A 72 -0.45 -5.34 -7.63
N VAL A 73 -1.16 -5.87 -6.64
CA VAL A 73 -1.79 -5.06 -5.60
C VAL A 73 -1.30 -5.46 -4.22
N GLY A 74 -1.35 -4.50 -3.31
CA GLY A 74 -1.10 -4.70 -1.89
C GLY A 74 -1.75 -3.60 -1.06
N THR A 75 -1.86 -3.87 0.23
CA THR A 75 -2.30 -2.95 1.26
C THR A 75 -1.29 -3.00 2.39
N VAL A 76 -0.63 -1.88 2.64
CA VAL A 76 0.31 -1.70 3.74
C VAL A 76 -0.43 -1.10 4.93
N ASP A 77 -0.11 -1.58 6.14
CA ASP A 77 -0.50 -0.95 7.39
C ASP A 77 0.69 -0.21 8.01
N VAL A 78 0.70 1.12 7.90
CA VAL A 78 1.80 1.97 8.39
C VAL A 78 1.82 2.12 9.91
N SER A 79 0.81 1.62 10.63
CA SER A 79 0.79 1.69 12.10
C SER A 79 1.87 0.82 12.76
N THR A 80 2.53 -0.04 12.00
CA THR A 80 3.61 -0.93 12.47
C THR A 80 4.91 -0.70 11.74
N HIS A 81 6.01 -0.66 12.47
CA HIS A 81 7.35 -0.51 11.87
C HIS A 81 8.25 -1.68 12.26
N GLY A 82 8.92 -2.24 11.26
CA GLY A 82 9.95 -3.27 11.40
C GLY A 82 11.31 -2.80 10.88
N GLU A 83 12.30 -3.67 10.97
CA GLU A 83 13.63 -3.47 10.39
C GLU A 83 13.69 -4.16 9.02
N VAL A 84 14.29 -3.50 8.03
CA VAL A 84 14.45 -4.06 6.68
C VAL A 84 15.86 -4.60 6.56
N ASP A 85 16.01 -5.91 6.75
CA ASP A 85 17.29 -6.61 6.64
C ASP A 85 17.70 -6.90 5.18
N CYS A 86 16.74 -7.00 4.27
CA CYS A 86 16.97 -7.40 2.88
C CYS A 86 16.05 -6.65 1.91
N ALA A 87 16.63 -5.84 1.02
CA ALA A 87 15.95 -5.35 -0.17
C ALA A 87 16.45 -6.13 -1.40
N LEU A 88 15.53 -6.63 -2.22
CA LEU A 88 15.90 -7.17 -3.53
C LEU A 88 16.12 -6.00 -4.50
N GLU A 89 17.01 -6.18 -5.47
CA GLU A 89 17.30 -5.14 -6.45
C GLU A 89 16.20 -5.03 -7.51
N LEU A 90 15.87 -3.79 -7.90
CA LEU A 90 15.04 -3.53 -9.08
C LEU A 90 15.88 -3.75 -10.34
N LYS A 91 15.38 -4.58 -11.25
CA LYS A 91 16.01 -4.83 -12.56
C LYS A 91 15.65 -3.75 -13.58
N GLU A 92 14.48 -3.16 -13.44
CA GLU A 92 14.00 -2.06 -14.28
C GLU A 92 13.27 -0.99 -13.47
N SER A 93 13.02 0.16 -14.12
CA SER A 93 12.17 1.21 -13.51
C SER A 93 10.77 0.66 -13.25
N THR A 94 10.27 0.81 -12.04
CA THR A 94 8.93 0.35 -11.65
C THR A 94 8.04 1.53 -11.31
N GLU A 95 6.85 1.60 -11.91
CA GLU A 95 5.79 2.51 -11.48
C GLU A 95 5.02 1.90 -10.31
N ALA A 96 4.67 2.73 -9.32
CA ALA A 96 3.81 2.35 -8.22
C ALA A 96 2.80 3.46 -7.96
N ASP A 97 1.51 3.17 -8.09
CA ASP A 97 0.44 4.05 -7.63
C ASP A 97 0.15 3.71 -6.17
N ILE A 98 0.17 4.72 -5.30
CA ILE A 98 -0.16 4.56 -3.87
C ILE A 98 -1.26 5.51 -3.47
N SER A 99 -2.21 5.02 -2.68
CA SER A 99 -3.37 5.80 -2.20
C SER A 99 -3.65 5.56 -0.72
N GLY A 100 -4.08 6.62 -0.04
CA GLY A 100 -4.44 6.57 1.39
C GLY A 100 -4.41 7.95 2.03
N SER A 101 -4.35 7.99 3.36
CA SER A 101 -4.21 9.27 4.09
C SER A 101 -2.87 9.95 3.76
N PRO A 102 -2.79 11.30 3.71
CA PRO A 102 -1.57 12.02 3.35
C PRO A 102 -0.32 11.64 4.16
N ASP A 103 -0.49 11.43 5.47
CA ASP A 103 0.61 11.04 6.36
C ASP A 103 1.09 9.61 6.06
N SER A 104 0.15 8.68 5.91
CA SER A 104 0.43 7.26 5.61
C SER A 104 1.11 7.09 4.26
N VAL A 105 0.64 7.79 3.23
CA VAL A 105 1.27 7.82 1.89
C VAL A 105 2.69 8.36 1.98
N ARG A 106 2.91 9.43 2.74
CA ARG A 106 4.25 9.98 2.98
C ARG A 106 5.17 8.96 3.67
N GLN A 107 4.69 8.23 4.68
CA GLN A 107 5.48 7.21 5.37
C GLN A 107 5.93 6.07 4.43
N VAL A 108 5.04 5.61 3.54
CA VAL A 108 5.38 4.60 2.52
C VAL A 108 6.42 5.16 1.54
N GLN A 109 6.25 6.40 1.07
CA GLN A 109 7.20 7.05 0.18
C GLN A 109 8.59 7.20 0.85
N GLU A 110 8.64 7.65 2.10
CA GLU A 110 9.89 7.79 2.86
C GLU A 110 10.58 6.44 3.04
N THR A 111 9.82 5.40 3.36
CA THR A 111 10.34 4.03 3.49
C THR A 111 10.96 3.55 2.18
N LEU A 112 10.24 3.67 1.06
CA LEU A 112 10.77 3.27 -0.26
C LEU A 112 11.99 4.10 -0.66
N SER A 113 12.02 5.39 -0.29
CA SER A 113 13.18 6.26 -0.51
C SER A 113 14.40 5.91 0.35
N GLY A 114 14.27 5.00 1.32
CA GLY A 114 15.41 4.39 2.00
C GLY A 114 16.21 3.44 1.09
N TYR A 115 15.55 2.80 0.12
CA TYR A 115 16.10 1.67 -0.64
C TYR A 115 16.20 1.96 -2.15
N TYR A 116 15.30 2.77 -2.69
CA TYR A 116 15.24 3.12 -4.10
C TYR A 116 15.40 4.62 -4.32
N ASP A 117 15.76 5.02 -5.54
CA ASP A 117 15.57 6.39 -5.98
C ASP A 117 14.10 6.57 -6.37
N VAL A 118 13.44 7.56 -5.75
CA VAL A 118 11.99 7.74 -5.81
C VAL A 118 11.68 9.12 -6.35
N THR A 119 11.01 9.17 -7.50
CA THR A 119 10.36 10.38 -8.02
C THR A 119 8.86 10.28 -7.80
N ALA A 120 8.25 11.30 -7.22
CA ALA A 120 6.81 11.34 -6.96
C ALA A 120 6.10 12.35 -7.84
N GLU A 121 5.00 11.91 -8.45
CA GLU A 121 4.08 12.74 -9.23
C GLU A 121 2.69 12.66 -8.57
N PRO A 122 2.20 13.74 -7.93
CA PRO A 122 0.89 13.72 -7.30
C PRO A 122 -0.21 13.47 -8.34
N ARG A 123 -1.18 12.63 -7.98
CA ARG A 123 -2.38 12.32 -8.76
C ARG A 123 -3.62 12.96 -8.14
N VAL A 124 -4.80 12.58 -8.65
CA VAL A 124 -6.07 13.12 -8.20
C VAL A 124 -6.24 12.77 -6.71
N SER A 125 -6.31 13.79 -5.86
CA SER A 125 -6.61 13.62 -4.44
C SER A 125 -8.11 13.80 -4.23
N GLY A 126 -8.72 12.93 -3.42
CA GLY A 126 -10.05 13.15 -2.86
C GLY A 126 -10.01 14.22 -1.76
N ASP A 127 -11.14 14.42 -1.07
CA ASP A 127 -11.24 15.39 0.03
C ASP A 127 -10.38 14.99 1.26
N GLN A 128 -10.07 13.69 1.40
CA GLN A 128 -9.36 13.12 2.55
C GLN A 128 -8.24 12.14 2.19
N GLU A 129 -8.25 11.56 0.98
CA GLU A 129 -7.24 10.62 0.50
C GLU A 129 -6.42 11.26 -0.61
N VAL A 130 -5.13 10.95 -0.63
CA VAL A 130 -4.23 11.35 -1.71
C VAL A 130 -3.83 10.13 -2.51
N GLU A 131 -3.71 10.30 -3.81
CA GLU A 131 -3.09 9.34 -4.71
C GLU A 131 -1.79 9.95 -5.23
N VAL A 132 -0.72 9.16 -5.23
CA VAL A 132 0.59 9.57 -5.75
C VAL A 132 1.12 8.46 -6.64
N ARG A 133 1.58 8.84 -7.83
CA ARG A 133 2.38 7.93 -8.64
C ARG A 133 3.84 8.09 -8.28
N LEU A 134 4.47 6.99 -7.92
CA LEU A 134 5.90 6.87 -7.73
C LEU A 134 6.54 6.23 -8.96
N ARG A 135 7.71 6.74 -9.31
CA ARG A 135 8.67 6.05 -10.16
C ARG A 135 9.84 5.62 -9.30
N LEU A 136 10.07 4.31 -9.23
CA LEU A 136 11.12 3.66 -8.46
C LEU A 136 12.24 3.22 -9.42
N THR A 137 13.48 3.57 -9.09
CA THR A 137 14.67 3.07 -9.78
C THR A 137 15.72 2.61 -8.78
N GLN A 138 16.58 1.68 -9.22
CA GLN A 138 17.71 1.26 -8.39
C GLN A 138 18.64 2.44 -8.11
N ARG A 139 19.15 2.50 -6.88
CA ARG A 139 20.10 3.54 -6.43
C ARG A 139 21.52 3.31 -6.92
#